data_AF-A0A662DAI3-F1
#
_entry.id   AF-A0A662DAI3-F1
#
_cell.length_a   1.000
_cell.length_b   1.000
_cell.length_c   1.000
_cell.angle_alpha   90.00
_cell.angle_beta   90.00
_cell.angle_gamma   90.00
#
_symmetry.space_group_name_H-M   'P 1'
#
loop_
_entity.id
_entity.type
_entity.pdbx_description
1 polymer ?
#
loop_
_entity_poly.entity_id
_entity_poly.type
_entity_poly.pdbx_seq_one_letter_code
_entity_poly.pdbx_strand_id
1 'polypeptide(L)'
;MENKTDKSDKKNTFGEAEIGGQAVIEGVMMRSPSCVTVAVRKENGEIIVKKEPYISLIRRYRFLNLPILRGAVVLIETLYIGVKALSFSADVAIQEDEKENDKDSVKSKKDDIFKSLWLIASIVLGVVLALFLFFYLPLMITNLFGVKQSFLFNLLDGV
;
A
#
# COMPACT_ATOMS: atom_id res chain seq x y z
N MET A 1 -46.29 34.53 3.83
CA MET A 1 -46.26 34.30 2.37
C MET A 1 -44.95 34.88 1.85
N GLU A 2 -44.03 34.19 1.20
CA GLU A 2 -43.76 32.77 1.04
C GLU A 2 -42.29 32.68 0.59
N ASN A 3 -41.64 31.65 1.10
CA ASN A 3 -40.27 31.19 0.91
C ASN A 3 -39.68 31.39 -0.50
N LYS A 4 -38.45 31.93 -0.59
CA LYS A 4 -37.58 31.86 -1.79
C LYS A 4 -36.17 31.41 -1.38
N THR A 5 -36.09 30.24 -0.76
CA THR A 5 -34.86 29.45 -0.66
C THR A 5 -35.18 28.03 -1.08
N ASP A 6 -35.29 27.80 -2.39
CA ASP A 6 -35.14 26.46 -2.94
C ASP A 6 -34.89 26.54 -4.44
N LYS A 7 -33.62 26.37 -4.84
CA LYS A 7 -33.17 25.93 -6.18
C LYS A 7 -31.65 25.89 -6.26
N SER A 8 -31.03 24.98 -5.51
CA SER A 8 -29.71 24.45 -5.88
C SER A 8 -29.38 23.12 -5.21
N ASP A 9 -30.36 22.36 -4.72
CA ASP A 9 -30.12 20.96 -4.37
C ASP A 9 -30.17 20.12 -5.64
N LYS A 10 -29.06 20.13 -6.39
CA LYS A 10 -28.78 19.07 -7.34
C LYS A 10 -28.70 17.78 -6.53
N LYS A 11 -29.81 17.03 -6.52
CA LYS A 11 -29.88 15.63 -6.10
C LYS A 11 -28.81 14.87 -6.87
N ASN A 12 -27.63 14.72 -6.26
CA ASN A 12 -26.71 13.67 -6.62
C ASN A 12 -27.43 12.37 -6.29
N THR A 13 -27.93 11.70 -7.33
CA THR A 13 -28.31 10.31 -7.25
C THR A 13 -27.09 9.54 -6.73
N PHE A 14 -27.09 9.21 -5.44
CA PHE A 14 -26.19 8.22 -4.86
C PHE A 14 -26.60 6.87 -5.46
N GLY A 15 -26.21 6.62 -6.71
CA GLY A 15 -25.98 5.25 -7.15
C GLY A 15 -24.97 4.66 -6.18
N GLU A 16 -25.21 3.45 -5.71
CA GLU A 16 -24.40 2.74 -4.72
C GLU A 16 -22.91 3.00 -4.96
N ALA A 17 -22.33 3.90 -4.17
CA ALA A 17 -20.95 4.30 -4.37
C ALA A 17 -20.08 3.17 -3.84
N GLU A 18 -19.31 2.55 -4.73
CA GLU A 18 -18.30 1.56 -4.34
C GLU A 18 -17.28 2.22 -3.41
N ILE A 19 -17.45 2.02 -2.11
CA ILE A 19 -16.56 2.50 -1.07
C ILE A 19 -15.89 1.29 -0.43
N GLY A 20 -14.57 1.36 -0.34
CA GLY A 20 -13.76 0.35 0.35
C GLY A 20 -12.72 1.03 1.22
N GLY A 21 -11.99 0.24 2.00
CA GLY A 21 -10.96 0.79 2.87
C GLY A 21 -9.97 -0.24 3.35
N GLN A 22 -8.93 0.26 4.01
CA GLN A 22 -7.87 -0.51 4.64
C GLN A 22 -7.57 0.11 6.01
N ALA A 23 -7.21 -0.72 6.98
CA ALA A 23 -6.60 -0.24 8.21
C ALA A 23 -5.16 0.26 7.94
N VAL A 24 -4.79 1.34 8.59
CA VAL A 24 -3.42 1.88 8.60
C VAL A 24 -2.97 2.09 10.05
N ILE A 25 -1.72 2.48 10.27
CA ILE A 25 -1.17 2.64 11.63
C ILE A 25 -1.95 3.74 12.35
N GLU A 26 -2.54 3.42 13.50
CA GLU A 26 -3.38 4.33 14.30
C GLU A 26 -4.48 5.06 13.50
N GLY A 27 -5.00 4.41 12.46
CA GLY A 27 -5.88 5.09 11.52
C GLY A 27 -6.64 4.19 10.54
N VAL A 28 -7.37 4.86 9.65
CA VAL A 28 -8.15 4.22 8.59
C VAL A 28 -7.96 4.94 7.26
N MET A 29 -7.90 4.15 6.20
CA MET A 29 -7.90 4.61 4.82
C MET A 29 -9.22 4.20 4.15
N MET A 30 -9.91 5.17 3.54
CA MET A 30 -11.13 4.97 2.77
C MET A 30 -10.92 5.43 1.33
N ARG A 31 -11.44 4.66 0.38
CA ARG A 31 -11.40 4.94 -1.06
C ARG A 31 -12.82 5.00 -1.60
N SER A 32 -13.09 6.07 -2.32
CA SER A 32 -14.27 6.24 -3.17
C SER A 32 -13.84 6.27 -4.65
N PRO A 33 -14.77 6.24 -5.61
CA PRO A 33 -14.44 6.31 -7.03
C PRO A 33 -13.75 7.62 -7.46
N SER A 34 -13.79 8.67 -6.63
CA SER A 34 -13.26 10.00 -6.92
C SER A 34 -12.18 10.50 -5.96
N CYS A 35 -12.03 9.89 -4.79
CA CYS A 35 -11.05 10.33 -3.79
C CYS A 35 -10.57 9.21 -2.88
N VAL A 36 -9.34 9.36 -2.39
CA VAL A 36 -8.77 8.56 -1.30
C VAL A 36 -8.57 9.46 -0.09
N THR A 37 -8.98 8.98 1.08
CA THR A 37 -8.86 9.69 2.35
C THR A 37 -8.18 8.79 3.37
N VAL A 38 -7.18 9.32 4.07
CA VAL A 38 -6.51 8.65 5.19
C VAL A 38 -6.69 9.51 6.43
N ALA A 39 -7.18 8.92 7.51
CA ALA A 39 -7.32 9.56 8.81
C ALA A 39 -6.46 8.81 9.83
N VAL A 40 -5.58 9.53 10.53
CA VAL A 40 -4.64 8.98 11.51
C VAL A 40 -4.79 9.75 12.81
N ARG A 41 -4.90 9.03 13.92
CA ARG A 41 -4.95 9.59 15.26
C ARG A 41 -3.52 9.76 15.77
N LYS A 42 -3.21 10.96 16.21
CA LYS A 42 -1.99 11.30 16.95
C LYS A 42 -2.07 10.83 18.41
N GLU A 43 -0.93 10.72 19.07
CA GLU A 43 -0.88 10.41 20.51
C GLU A 43 -1.59 11.46 21.37
N ASN A 44 -1.51 12.74 20.96
CA ASN A 44 -2.20 13.85 21.60
C ASN A 44 -3.76 13.81 21.41
N GLY A 45 -4.27 12.81 20.68
CA GLY A 45 -5.69 12.62 20.41
C GLY A 45 -6.24 13.42 19.22
N GLU A 46 -5.43 14.26 18.57
CA GLU A 46 -5.80 14.97 17.34
C GLU A 46 -5.87 14.00 16.16
N ILE A 47 -6.79 14.23 15.22
CA ILE A 47 -6.93 13.41 14.02
C ILE A 47 -6.44 14.21 12.81
N ILE A 48 -5.39 13.73 12.14
CA ILE A 48 -4.95 14.30 10.86
C ILE A 48 -5.66 13.57 9.74
N VAL A 49 -6.24 14.33 8.81
CA VAL A 49 -6.89 13.79 7.62
C VAL A 49 -6.16 14.26 6.37
N LYS A 50 -5.74 13.31 5.54
CA LYS A 50 -5.19 13.55 4.21
C LYS A 50 -6.19 13.08 3.15
N LYS A 51 -6.69 14.02 2.34
CA LYS A 51 -7.61 13.75 1.24
C LYS A 51 -6.94 14.06 -0.10
N GLU A 52 -6.96 13.10 -1.01
CA GLU A 52 -6.39 13.24 -2.34
C GLU A 52 -7.42 12.85 -3.42
N PRO A 53 -7.51 13.61 -4.53
CA PRO A 53 -8.34 13.21 -5.65
C PRO A 53 -7.77 11.94 -6.29
N TYR A 54 -8.65 11.01 -6.64
CA TYR A 54 -8.29 9.72 -7.20
C TYR A 54 -9.11 9.43 -8.46
N ILE A 55 -8.42 9.02 -9.53
CA ILE A 55 -9.02 8.60 -10.79
C ILE A 55 -8.31 7.32 -11.20
N SER A 56 -9.05 6.21 -11.34
CA SER A 56 -8.46 4.94 -11.71
C SER A 56 -7.72 5.00 -13.05
N LEU A 57 -6.54 4.38 -13.11
CA LEU A 57 -5.75 4.23 -14.33
C LEU A 57 -6.54 3.55 -15.47
N ILE A 58 -7.40 2.59 -15.14
CA ILE A 58 -8.25 1.90 -16.14
C ILE A 58 -9.32 2.83 -16.70
N ARG A 59 -9.83 3.76 -15.88
CA ARG A 59 -10.77 4.78 -16.33
C ARG A 59 -10.08 5.83 -17.21
N ARG A 60 -8.79 6.11 -16.95
CA ARG A 60 -7.98 7.03 -17.74
C ARG A 60 -7.58 6.43 -19.10
N TYR A 61 -7.23 5.15 -19.14
CA TYR A 61 -6.73 4.48 -20.34
C TYR A 61 -7.58 3.26 -20.70
N ARG A 62 -8.41 3.40 -21.73
CA ARG A 62 -9.36 2.36 -22.16
C ARG A 62 -8.71 1.03 -22.56
N PHE A 63 -7.47 1.04 -23.03
CA PHE A 63 -6.71 -0.15 -23.37
C PHE A 63 -6.24 -0.97 -22.14
N LEU A 64 -6.25 -0.40 -20.93
CA LEU A 64 -5.92 -1.14 -19.70
C LEU A 64 -7.09 -1.98 -19.19
N ASN A 65 -8.26 -1.92 -19.83
CA ASN A 65 -9.47 -2.65 -19.44
C ASN A 65 -9.58 -4.07 -20.05
N LEU A 66 -8.51 -4.60 -20.68
CA LEU A 66 -8.49 -6.00 -21.12
C LEU A 66 -8.47 -6.92 -19.89
N PRO A 67 -9.21 -8.05 -19.85
CA PRO A 67 -9.41 -8.86 -18.65
C PRO A 67 -8.13 -9.30 -17.94
N ILE A 68 -7.07 -9.63 -18.70
CA ILE A 68 -5.76 -10.06 -18.16
C ILE A 68 -4.99 -8.86 -17.57
N LEU A 69 -4.95 -7.74 -18.30
CA LEU A 69 -4.25 -6.52 -17.88
C LEU A 69 -4.98 -5.77 -16.77
N ARG A 70 -6.31 -5.83 -16.77
CA ARG A 70 -7.19 -5.17 -15.81
C ARG A 70 -6.85 -5.58 -14.38
N GLY A 71 -6.71 -6.89 -14.13
CA GLY A 71 -6.35 -7.40 -12.81
C GLY A 71 -5.01 -6.87 -12.31
N ALA A 72 -3.96 -6.98 -13.15
CA ALA A 72 -2.62 -6.50 -12.80
C ALA A 72 -2.59 -4.98 -12.54
N VAL A 73 -3.28 -4.20 -13.36
CA VAL A 73 -3.34 -2.73 -13.22
C VAL A 73 -4.09 -2.34 -11.94
N VAL A 74 -5.24 -2.96 -11.63
CA VAL A 74 -5.97 -2.72 -10.37
C VAL A 74 -5.10 -3.08 -9.16
N LEU A 75 -4.38 -4.21 -9.23
CA LEU A 75 -3.53 -4.66 -8.14
C LEU A 75 -2.39 -3.67 -7.87
N ILE A 76 -1.64 -3.27 -8.91
CA ILE A 76 -0.55 -2.31 -8.79
C ILE A 76 -1.07 -0.98 -8.26
N GLU A 77 -2.20 -0.50 -8.78
CA GLU A 77 -2.83 0.75 -8.34
C GLU A 77 -3.24 0.68 -6.86
N THR A 78 -3.88 -0.41 -6.45
CA THR A 78 -4.32 -0.60 -5.06
C THR A 78 -3.14 -0.73 -4.11
N LEU A 79 -2.10 -1.48 -4.50
CA LEU A 79 -0.87 -1.63 -3.74
C LEU A 79 -0.17 -0.27 -3.57
N TYR A 80 -0.03 0.50 -4.64
CA TYR A 80 0.59 1.84 -4.59
C TYR A 80 -0.15 2.76 -3.60
N ILE A 81 -1.48 2.77 -3.66
CA ILE A 81 -2.30 3.57 -2.74
C ILE A 81 -2.15 3.08 -1.30
N GLY A 82 -2.18 1.76 -1.08
CA GLY A 82 -2.05 1.15 0.25
C GLY A 82 -0.69 1.46 0.88
N VAL A 83 0.40 1.28 0.14
CA VAL A 83 1.76 1.65 0.58
C VAL A 83 1.84 3.14 0.90
N LYS A 84 1.30 4.00 0.04
CA LYS A 84 1.29 5.45 0.28
C LYS A 84 0.52 5.83 1.56
N ALA A 85 -0.60 5.15 1.84
CA ALA A 85 -1.39 5.37 3.05
C ALA A 85 -0.63 4.91 4.31
N LEU A 86 0.03 3.73 4.24
CA LEU A 86 0.87 3.22 5.32
C LEU A 86 2.05 4.14 5.61
N SER A 87 2.76 4.60 4.56
CA SER A 87 3.85 5.55 4.71
C SER A 87 3.39 6.85 5.35
N PHE A 88 2.23 7.39 4.93
CA PHE A 88 1.67 8.57 5.57
C PHE A 88 1.36 8.36 7.06
N SER A 89 0.76 7.22 7.44
CA SER A 89 0.50 6.93 8.86
C SER A 89 1.78 6.74 9.68
N ALA A 90 2.82 6.15 9.09
CA ALA A 90 4.12 6.01 9.73
C ALA A 90 4.81 7.36 9.90
N ASP A 91 4.78 8.23 8.88
CA ASP A 91 5.34 9.59 8.96
C ASP A 91 4.67 10.42 10.05
N VAL A 92 3.35 10.27 10.25
CA VAL A 92 2.62 10.95 11.32
C VAL A 92 3.05 10.46 12.69
N ALA A 93 3.24 9.15 12.87
CA ALA A 93 3.73 8.57 14.12
C ALA A 93 5.16 9.04 14.44
N ILE A 94 6.07 9.01 13.46
CA ILE A 94 7.49 9.38 13.65
C ILE A 94 7.67 10.89 13.87
N GLN A 95 6.87 11.73 13.22
CA GLN A 95 6.93 13.18 13.44
C GLN A 95 6.55 13.61 14.86
N GLU A 96 5.90 12.73 15.65
CA GLU A 96 5.72 12.95 17.08
C GLU A 96 6.99 12.59 17.86
N ASP A 97 7.65 11.47 17.55
CA ASP A 97 8.94 11.07 18.16
C ASP A 97 10.05 12.12 17.93
N GLU A 98 10.08 12.74 16.75
CA GLU A 98 11.08 13.75 16.39
C GLU A 98 10.80 15.13 17.00
N LYS A 99 9.55 15.45 17.39
CA LYS A 99 9.22 16.73 18.04
C LYS A 99 9.68 16.84 19.49
N GLU A 100 10.03 15.72 20.13
CA GLU A 100 10.77 15.72 21.40
C GLU A 100 12.28 15.92 21.22
N ASN A 101 12.81 15.79 19.99
CA ASN A 101 14.22 15.91 19.67
C ASN A 101 14.46 16.93 18.54
N ASP A 102 13.99 18.16 18.71
CA ASP A 102 14.24 19.21 17.73
C ASP A 102 15.69 19.72 17.86
N LYS A 103 16.55 19.27 16.93
CA LYS A 103 17.45 20.14 16.14
C LYS A 103 18.35 19.31 15.21
N ASP A 104 18.50 19.84 14.00
CA ASP A 104 19.49 19.51 12.97
C ASP A 104 19.20 18.28 12.10
N SER A 105 18.49 18.52 11.00
CA SER A 105 19.03 18.03 9.72
C SER A 105 18.62 18.95 8.57
N VAL A 106 19.60 19.70 8.08
CA VAL A 106 19.57 20.31 6.76
C VAL A 106 19.47 19.16 5.75
N LYS A 107 18.25 18.88 5.28
CA LYS A 107 17.96 17.87 4.24
C LYS A 107 18.81 18.13 3.00
N SER A 108 19.90 17.39 2.85
CA SER A 108 20.61 17.29 1.58
C SER A 108 19.88 16.32 0.67
N LYS A 109 19.60 16.74 -0.57
CA LYS A 109 19.01 15.90 -1.64
C LYS A 109 19.68 14.53 -1.83
N LYS A 110 20.93 14.37 -1.39
CA LYS A 110 21.67 13.11 -1.43
C LYS A 110 21.13 12.10 -0.41
N ASP A 111 20.76 12.53 0.78
CA ASP A 111 20.31 11.64 1.86
C ASP A 111 18.96 10.98 1.52
N ASP A 112 18.07 11.71 0.85
CA ASP A 112 16.79 11.18 0.34
C ASP A 112 17.01 10.10 -0.74
N ILE A 113 18.01 10.29 -1.62
CA ILE A 113 18.37 9.31 -2.67
C ILE A 113 19.01 8.07 -2.04
N PHE A 114 19.94 8.24 -1.10
CA PHE A 114 20.56 7.11 -0.38
C PHE A 114 19.55 6.33 0.46
N LYS A 115 18.64 6.99 1.19
CA LYS A 115 17.56 6.32 1.94
C LYS A 115 16.64 5.50 1.03
N SER A 116 16.25 6.07 -0.11
CA SER A 116 15.40 5.38 -1.09
C SER A 116 16.10 4.15 -1.67
N LEU A 117 17.40 4.28 -2.03
CA LEU A 117 18.21 3.16 -2.51
C LEU A 117 18.40 2.08 -1.43
N TRP A 118 18.60 2.47 -0.19
CA TRP A 118 18.76 1.55 0.93
C TRP A 118 17.49 0.74 1.20
N LEU A 119 16.33 1.38 1.12
CA LEU A 119 15.03 0.73 1.28
C LEU A 119 14.79 -0.27 0.14
N ILE A 120 15.08 0.10 -1.10
CA ILE A 120 14.97 -0.82 -2.24
C ILE A 120 15.94 -2.00 -2.06
N ALA A 121 17.18 -1.73 -1.64
CA ALA A 121 18.18 -2.77 -1.40
C ALA A 121 17.76 -3.74 -0.29
N SER A 122 17.17 -3.26 0.80
CA SER A 122 16.72 -4.12 1.89
C SER A 122 15.53 -5.00 1.48
N ILE A 123 14.59 -4.47 0.70
CA ILE A 123 13.48 -5.26 0.14
C ILE A 123 14.02 -6.34 -0.79
N VAL A 124 14.90 -5.97 -1.73
CA VAL A 124 15.49 -6.92 -2.68
C VAL A 124 16.28 -8.00 -1.94
N LEU A 125 17.09 -7.62 -0.96
CA LEU A 125 17.83 -8.57 -0.12
C LEU A 125 16.90 -9.52 0.62
N GLY A 126 15.81 -8.99 1.21
CA GLY A 126 14.81 -9.81 1.90
C GLY A 126 14.15 -10.82 0.97
N VAL A 127 13.76 -10.40 -0.24
CA VAL A 127 13.16 -11.30 -1.24
C VAL A 127 14.17 -12.36 -1.70
N VAL A 128 15.41 -11.97 -1.99
CA VAL A 128 16.47 -12.91 -2.39
C VAL A 128 16.76 -13.91 -1.28
N LEU A 129 16.87 -13.45 -0.03
CA LEU A 129 17.09 -14.31 1.13
C LEU A 129 15.92 -15.29 1.33
N ALA A 130 14.68 -14.82 1.16
CA ALA A 130 13.49 -15.66 1.25
C ALA A 130 13.49 -16.74 0.16
N LEU A 131 13.72 -16.38 -1.10
CA LEU A 131 13.83 -17.36 -2.19
C LEU A 131 15.00 -18.32 -1.96
N PHE A 132 16.11 -17.83 -1.41
CA PHE A 132 17.23 -18.68 -1.07
C PHE A 132 16.87 -19.69 0.02
N LEU A 133 16.30 -19.26 1.15
CA LEU A 133 15.96 -20.12 2.28
C LEU A 133 14.80 -21.07 2.00
N PHE A 134 13.77 -20.64 1.27
CA PHE A 134 12.55 -21.41 1.08
C PHE A 134 12.53 -22.20 -0.23
N PHE A 135 13.30 -21.80 -1.25
CA PHE A 135 13.32 -22.49 -2.54
C PHE A 135 14.67 -23.14 -2.81
N TYR A 136 15.75 -22.36 -2.80
CA TYR A 136 17.06 -22.88 -3.19
C TYR A 136 17.68 -23.83 -2.14
N LEU A 137 17.52 -23.53 -0.85
CA LEU A 137 18.08 -24.32 0.23
C LEU A 137 17.42 -25.72 0.32
N PRO A 138 16.08 -25.88 0.25
CA PRO A 138 15.46 -27.20 0.15
C PRO A 138 15.88 -27.98 -1.11
N LEU A 139 16.04 -27.30 -2.26
CA LEU A 139 16.55 -27.92 -3.49
C LEU A 139 17.99 -28.44 -3.34
N MET A 140 18.85 -27.71 -2.62
CA MET A 140 20.22 -28.19 -2.35
C MET A 140 20.22 -29.37 -1.38
N ILE A 141 19.39 -29.32 -0.32
CA ILE A 141 19.25 -30.42 0.65
C ILE A 141 18.73 -31.68 -0.05
N THR A 142 17.67 -31.58 -0.84
CA THR A 142 17.11 -32.73 -1.58
C THR A 142 18.09 -33.34 -2.57
N ASN A 143 18.85 -32.52 -3.30
CA ASN A 143 19.89 -33.00 -4.22
C ASN A 143 21.06 -33.70 -3.50
N LEU A 144 21.46 -33.22 -2.32
CA LEU A 144 22.57 -33.82 -1.56
C LEU A 144 22.14 -35.12 -0.83
N PHE A 145 20.91 -35.18 -0.35
CA PHE A 145 20.35 -36.36 0.32
C PHE A 145 19.76 -37.40 -0.63
N GLY A 146 19.72 -37.14 -1.94
CA GLY A 146 19.49 -38.15 -2.98
C GLY A 146 18.26 -39.03 -2.76
N VAL A 147 17.13 -38.44 -2.32
CA VAL A 147 15.97 -39.20 -1.87
C VAL A 147 15.20 -39.79 -3.05
N LYS A 148 15.65 -40.95 -3.54
CA LYS A 148 14.99 -41.81 -4.54
C LYS A 148 13.84 -42.65 -3.96
N GLN A 149 13.00 -42.08 -3.11
CA GLN A 149 11.78 -42.74 -2.64
C GLN A 149 10.62 -41.81 -2.96
N SER A 150 9.82 -42.18 -3.97
CA SER A 150 8.69 -41.42 -4.52
C SER A 150 7.70 -40.89 -3.46
N PHE A 151 7.73 -41.38 -2.22
CA PHE A 151 6.85 -40.93 -1.14
C PHE A 151 7.43 -39.76 -0.32
N LEU A 152 8.73 -39.76 -0.01
CA LEU A 152 9.37 -38.63 0.68
C LEU A 152 9.52 -37.43 -0.26
N PHE A 153 9.74 -37.66 -1.56
CA PHE A 153 9.80 -36.59 -2.54
C PHE A 153 8.44 -35.86 -2.63
N ASN A 154 7.32 -36.58 -2.74
CA ASN A 154 5.98 -35.97 -2.77
C ASN A 154 5.56 -35.28 -1.46
N LEU A 155 6.15 -35.64 -0.30
CA LEU A 155 5.87 -35.00 0.99
C LEU A 155 6.70 -33.73 1.23
N LEU A 156 7.88 -33.64 0.58
CA LEU A 156 8.86 -32.57 0.76
C LEU A 156 8.82 -31.54 -0.37
N ASP A 157 8.43 -31.98 -1.58
CA ASP A 157 8.14 -31.13 -2.74
C ASP A 157 6.76 -30.47 -2.64
N GLY A 158 5.92 -30.97 -1.72
CA GLY A 158 4.62 -30.41 -1.37
C GLY A 158 3.56 -30.67 -2.44
N VAL A 159 2.40 -31.15 -2.00
CA VAL A 159 1.14 -30.67 -2.59
C VAL A 159 1.03 -29.17 -2.30
#